data_AF-A0A7C1VGR7-F1
#
_entry.id   AF-A0A7C1VGR7-F1
#
_cell.length_a   1.000
_cell.length_b   1.000
_cell.length_c   1.000
_cell.angle_alpha   90.00
_cell.angle_beta   90.00
_cell.angle_gamma   90.00
#
_symmetry.space_group_name_H-M   'P 1'
#
loop_
_entity.id
_entity.type
_entity.pdbx_description
1 polymer ?
#
loop_
_entity_poly.entity_id
_entity_poly.type
_entity_poly.pdbx_seq_one_letter_code
_entity_poly.pdbx_strand_id
1 'polypeptide(L)'
;MNQKYAFSCIRKPLGFLNFPLYPEAEPRGILLIKLNENEMPSVKEYYTKSISDEKRKNSSKVLDLIEGFESPYGLELLATVDFVACQTENSNLGNIQKEISNWTTRKKKIMKSFHIEVARKRLLESFLITEV
;
A
#
# COMPACT_ATOMS: atom_id res chain seq x y z
N MET A 1 -22.64 20.56 4.27
CA MET A 1 -22.45 19.16 3.88
C MET A 1 -20.96 18.84 3.98
N ASN A 2 -20.50 18.36 5.14
CA ASN A 2 -19.12 17.97 5.35
C ASN A 2 -19.12 16.48 5.70
N GLN A 3 -18.99 15.61 4.69
CA GLN A 3 -18.70 14.20 4.95
C GLN A 3 -17.24 14.12 5.43
N LYS A 4 -17.08 13.99 6.74
CA LYS A 4 -15.84 13.56 7.36
C LYS A 4 -15.62 12.11 6.97
N TYR A 5 -15.01 11.87 5.82
CA TYR A 5 -14.47 10.57 5.48
C TYR A 5 -13.25 10.36 6.36
N ALA A 6 -13.45 9.71 7.51
CA ALA A 6 -12.36 9.16 8.30
C ALA A 6 -11.78 8.00 7.49
N PHE A 7 -10.79 8.29 6.64
CA PHE A 7 -9.92 7.26 6.11
C PHE A 7 -9.36 6.53 7.33
N SER A 8 -9.76 5.28 7.55
CA SER A 8 -9.12 4.46 8.56
C SER A 8 -7.71 4.23 8.06
N CYS A 9 -6.79 5.08 8.47
CA CYS A 9 -5.41 5.02 8.02
C CYS A 9 -4.90 3.60 8.21
N ILE A 10 -4.35 3.01 7.15
CA ILE A 10 -3.77 1.65 7.18
C ILE A 10 -2.71 1.54 8.29
N ARG A 11 -2.23 2.67 8.85
CA ARG A 11 -1.39 2.67 10.05
C ARG A 11 -1.77 3.77 11.04
N LYS A 12 -1.85 3.40 12.33
CA LYS A 12 -1.46 4.30 13.43
C LYS A 12 -0.04 4.81 13.14
N PRO A 13 0.36 6.02 13.56
CA PRO A 13 1.68 6.56 13.27
C PRO A 13 2.72 5.51 13.65
N LEU A 14 3.42 4.99 12.65
CA LEU A 14 4.64 4.26 12.90
C LEU A 14 5.57 5.31 13.47
N GLY A 15 5.70 5.32 14.81
CA GLY A 15 6.87 5.90 15.43
C GLY A 15 8.05 5.39 14.63
N PHE A 16 8.86 6.31 14.10
CA PHE A 16 9.99 6.03 13.23
C PHE A 16 10.64 4.74 13.70
N LEU A 17 10.45 3.65 12.94
CA LEU A 17 11.13 2.41 13.22
C LEU A 17 12.60 2.80 13.14
N ASN A 18 13.29 2.81 14.28
CA ASN A 18 14.73 2.93 14.34
C ASN A 18 15.27 1.69 13.64
N PHE A 19 15.35 1.76 12.32
CA PHE A 19 16.02 0.77 11.51
C PHE A 19 17.49 0.91 11.91
N PRO A 20 18.12 -0.13 12.48
CA PRO A 20 19.54 -0.05 12.77
C PRO A 20 20.24 0.36 11.47
N LEU A 21 21.18 1.30 11.56
CA LEU A 21 22.08 1.61 10.46
C LEU A 21 22.84 0.31 10.19
N TYR A 22 22.37 -0.44 9.19
CA TYR A 22 23.10 -1.60 8.71
C TYR A 22 24.45 -1.06 8.21
N PRO A 23 25.58 -1.62 8.67
CA PRO A 23 26.86 -1.31 8.05
C PRO A 23 26.67 -1.50 6.55
N GLU A 24 27.14 -0.53 5.76
CA GLU A 24 26.97 -0.49 4.31
C GLU A 24 27.29 -1.88 3.78
N ALA A 25 26.24 -2.63 3.40
CA ALA A 25 26.41 -4.03 3.08
C ALA A 25 27.30 -4.05 1.85
N GLU A 26 28.49 -4.66 1.98
CA GLU A 26 29.35 -4.89 0.82
C GLU A 26 28.47 -5.47 -0.29
N PRO A 27 28.53 -4.94 -1.52
CA PRO A 27 27.66 -5.37 -2.60
C PRO A 27 27.95 -6.85 -2.89
N ARG A 28 27.25 -7.74 -2.19
CA ARG A 28 27.16 -9.14 -2.54
C ARG A 28 26.57 -9.13 -3.94
N GLY A 29 27.32 -9.68 -4.90
CA GLY A 29 26.91 -9.70 -6.31
C GLY A 29 25.45 -10.10 -6.47
N ILE A 30 24.80 -9.61 -7.53
CA ILE A 30 23.34 -9.69 -7.75
C ILE A 30 22.77 -11.04 -7.28
N LEU A 31 22.20 -11.06 -6.08
CA LEU A 31 21.54 -12.25 -5.55
C LEU A 31 20.18 -12.32 -6.25
N LEU A 32 20.07 -13.18 -7.26
CA LEU A 32 18.78 -13.43 -7.90
C LEU A 32 17.87 -14.15 -6.91
N ILE A 33 16.92 -13.40 -6.33
CA ILE A 33 15.84 -13.97 -5.55
C ILE A 33 14.91 -14.69 -6.52
N LYS A 34 14.77 -16.01 -6.36
CA LYS A 34 13.84 -16.84 -7.12
C LYS A 34 12.77 -17.37 -6.18
N LEU A 35 11.54 -17.47 -6.68
CA LEU A 35 10.48 -18.17 -5.97
C LEU A 35 10.84 -19.65 -5.89
N ASN A 36 10.85 -20.22 -4.69
CA ASN A 36 11.01 -21.66 -4.51
C ASN A 36 9.64 -22.34 -4.61
N GLU A 37 9.27 -22.77 -5.82
CA GLU A 37 7.99 -23.40 -6.09
C GLU A 37 7.80 -24.74 -5.34
N ASN A 38 8.89 -25.42 -5.02
CA ASN A 38 8.86 -26.70 -4.29
C ASN A 38 8.27 -26.56 -2.88
N GLU A 39 8.34 -25.36 -2.29
CA GLU A 39 7.83 -25.07 -0.94
C GLU A 39 6.39 -24.53 -0.95
N MET A 40 5.77 -24.37 -2.13
CA MET A 40 4.37 -23.93 -2.22
C MET A 40 3.38 -24.81 -1.45
N PRO A 41 3.53 -26.15 -1.39
CA PRO A 41 2.70 -26.99 -0.54
C PRO A 41 2.80 -26.61 0.94
N SER A 42 4.03 -26.42 1.45
CA SER A 42 4.32 -26.03 2.82
C SER A 42 3.68 -24.67 3.17
N VAL A 43 3.75 -23.70 2.24
CA VAL A 43 3.16 -22.38 2.42
C VAL A 43 1.62 -22.45 2.46
N LYS A 44 1.00 -23.24 1.57
CA LYS A 44 -0.46 -23.44 1.57
C LYS A 44 -0.93 -24.07 2.87
N GLU A 45 -0.22 -25.11 3.33
CA GLU A 45 -0.53 -25.76 4.60
C GLU A 45 -0.47 -24.78 5.78
N TYR A 46 0.58 -23.97 5.86
CA TYR A 46 0.72 -22.95 6.90
C TYR A 46 -0.42 -21.92 6.85
N TYR A 47 -0.79 -21.44 5.66
CA TYR A 47 -1.87 -20.48 5.48
C TYR A 47 -3.22 -21.02 5.97
N THR A 48 -3.49 -22.31 5.73
CA THR A 48 -4.76 -22.94 6.15
C THR A 48 -4.76 -23.27 7.64
N LYS A 49 -3.67 -23.85 8.18
CA LYS A 49 -3.64 -24.39 9.55
C LYS A 49 -3.26 -23.37 10.63
N SER A 50 -2.37 -22.43 10.31
CA SER A 50 -1.68 -21.62 11.33
C SER A 50 -2.14 -20.16 11.38
N ILE A 51 -2.75 -19.64 10.30
CA ILE A 51 -3.25 -18.27 10.27
C ILE A 51 -4.62 -18.18 10.96
N SER A 52 -4.89 -17.07 11.66
CA SER A 52 -6.21 -16.81 12.26
C SER A 52 -7.23 -16.37 11.21
N ASP A 53 -8.52 -16.57 11.49
CA ASP A 53 -9.59 -16.12 10.58
C ASP A 53 -9.55 -14.61 10.31
N GLU A 54 -9.20 -13.82 11.33
CA GLU A 54 -9.03 -12.37 11.18
C GLU A 54 -7.93 -12.03 10.17
N LYS A 55 -6.77 -12.69 10.27
CA LYS A 55 -5.67 -12.46 9.32
C LYS A 55 -6.03 -12.88 7.90
N ARG A 56 -6.75 -14.01 7.73
CA ARG A 56 -7.28 -14.43 6.42
C ARG A 56 -8.25 -13.40 5.83
N LYS A 57 -9.18 -12.89 6.64
CA LYS A 57 -10.10 -11.81 6.22
C LYS A 57 -9.34 -10.55 5.81
N ASN A 58 -8.32 -10.15 6.57
CA ASN A 58 -7.49 -8.99 6.23
C ASN A 58 -6.71 -9.21 4.93
N SER A 59 -6.16 -10.41 4.71
CA SER A 59 -5.53 -10.76 3.43
C SER A 59 -6.51 -10.65 2.26
N SER A 60 -7.74 -11.16 2.41
CA SER A 60 -8.79 -11.04 1.37
C SER A 60 -9.08 -9.57 1.06
N LYS A 61 -9.28 -8.72 2.09
CA LYS A 61 -9.53 -7.29 1.90
C LYS A 61 -8.40 -6.59 1.15
N VAL A 62 -7.15 -6.97 1.41
CA VAL A 62 -6.00 -6.42 0.68
C VAL A 62 -5.99 -6.92 -0.76
N LEU A 63 -6.26 -8.22 -1.00
CA LEU A 63 -6.35 -8.78 -2.36
C LEU A 63 -7.43 -8.08 -3.17
N ASP A 64 -8.60 -7.86 -2.57
CA ASP A 64 -9.67 -7.08 -3.17
C ASP A 64 -9.15 -5.67 -3.47
N LEU A 65 -8.65 -4.93 -2.49
CA LEU A 65 -8.16 -3.55 -2.67
C LEU A 65 -7.17 -3.41 -3.84
N ILE A 66 -6.21 -4.33 -3.98
CA ILE A 66 -5.16 -4.24 -5.00
C ILE A 66 -5.55 -4.79 -6.37
N GLU A 67 -6.76 -5.33 -6.53
CA GLU A 67 -7.26 -5.83 -7.82
C GLU A 67 -7.18 -4.72 -8.89
N GLY A 68 -6.50 -5.00 -10.00
CA GLY A 68 -6.20 -4.05 -11.08
C GLY A 68 -5.00 -3.12 -10.83
N PHE A 69 -4.31 -3.27 -9.70
CA PHE A 69 -3.12 -2.49 -9.30
C PHE A 69 -1.91 -3.38 -8.94
N GLU A 70 -1.86 -4.63 -9.37
CA GLU A 70 -0.89 -5.64 -8.92
C GLU A 70 0.54 -5.40 -9.43
N SER A 71 0.70 -4.56 -10.46
CA SER A 71 2.02 -4.18 -10.97
C SER A 71 2.84 -3.41 -9.91
N PRO A 72 4.18 -3.45 -9.96
CA PRO A 72 5.03 -2.66 -9.05
C PRO A 72 4.65 -1.17 -9.00
N TYR A 73 4.26 -0.61 -10.14
CA TYR A 73 3.79 0.77 -10.23
C TYR A 73 2.41 0.96 -9.57
N GLY A 74 1.47 0.05 -9.82
CA GLY A 74 0.11 0.12 -9.26
C GLY A 74 0.12 0.07 -7.73
N LEU A 75 0.88 -0.88 -7.16
CA LEU A 75 1.05 -1.00 -5.71
C LEU A 75 1.75 0.23 -5.13
N GLU A 76 2.79 0.74 -5.80
CA GLU A 76 3.47 1.96 -5.38
C GLU A 76 2.52 3.18 -5.38
N LEU A 77 1.68 3.30 -6.41
CA LEU A 77 0.70 4.36 -6.56
C LEU A 77 -0.36 4.31 -5.45
N LEU A 78 -0.98 3.14 -5.22
CA LEU A 78 -1.97 2.96 -4.15
C LEU A 78 -1.37 3.31 -2.79
N ALA A 79 -0.19 2.77 -2.47
CA ALA A 79 0.48 3.04 -1.20
C ALA A 79 0.84 4.51 -1.02
N THR A 80 1.28 5.19 -2.09
CA THR A 80 1.63 6.62 -2.04
C THR A 80 0.39 7.49 -1.83
N VAL A 81 -0.70 7.21 -2.56
CA VAL A 81 -1.95 7.96 -2.42
C VAL A 81 -2.59 7.76 -1.06
N ASP A 82 -2.64 6.52 -0.55
CA ASP A 82 -3.14 6.18 0.78
C ASP A 82 -2.36 6.94 1.87
N PHE A 83 -1.03 6.89 1.80
CA PHE A 83 -0.17 7.56 2.76
C PHE A 83 -0.36 9.08 2.78
N VAL A 84 -0.43 9.71 1.61
CA VAL A 84 -0.64 11.17 1.51
C VAL A 84 -2.04 11.55 1.99
N ALA A 85 -3.07 10.79 1.60
CA ALA A 85 -4.45 11.01 2.05
C ALA A 85 -4.59 10.93 3.58
N CYS A 86 -3.77 10.09 4.23
CA CYS A 86 -3.70 9.97 5.69
C CYS A 86 -2.99 11.14 6.39
N GLN A 87 -1.98 11.73 5.76
CA GLN A 87 -1.27 12.88 6.35
C GLN A 87 -2.03 14.19 6.18
N THR A 88 -2.69 14.36 5.03
CA THR A 88 -3.54 15.53 4.81
C THR A 88 -4.89 15.25 5.45
N GLU A 89 -5.20 15.86 6.59
CA GLU A 89 -6.54 15.81 7.23
C GLU A 89 -7.69 16.09 6.23
N ASN A 90 -7.34 16.73 5.12
CA ASN A 90 -8.23 17.00 4.01
C ASN A 90 -7.82 16.16 2.80
N SER A 91 -8.58 15.10 2.55
CA SER A 91 -8.33 14.16 1.47
C SER A 91 -8.51 14.76 0.07
N ASN A 92 -8.79 16.06 -0.12
CA ASN A 92 -9.04 16.63 -1.45
C ASN A 92 -7.98 16.21 -2.51
N LEU A 93 -8.44 15.79 -3.69
CA LEU A 93 -7.59 15.35 -4.81
C LEU A 93 -6.47 16.35 -5.15
N GLY A 94 -6.77 17.65 -5.15
CA GLY A 94 -5.78 18.69 -5.44
C GLY A 94 -4.66 18.76 -4.40
N ASN A 95 -4.98 18.52 -3.12
CA ASN A 95 -3.98 18.48 -2.06
C ASN A 95 -3.09 17.26 -2.20
N ILE A 96 -3.67 16.09 -2.47
CA ILE A 96 -2.93 14.84 -2.70
C ILE A 96 -1.95 15.01 -3.87
N GLN A 97 -2.41 15.59 -4.98
CA GLN A 97 -1.57 15.84 -6.16
C GLN A 97 -0.42 16.80 -5.84
N LYS A 98 -0.71 17.88 -5.11
CA LYS A 98 0.31 18.85 -4.68
C LYS A 98 1.36 18.19 -3.79
N GLU A 99 0.93 17.41 -2.80
CA GLU A 99 1.86 16.72 -1.90
C GLU A 99 2.71 15.67 -2.64
N ILE A 100 2.12 14.83 -3.48
CA ILE A 100 2.89 13.86 -4.29
C ILE A 100 3.90 14.56 -5.20
N SER A 101 3.57 15.75 -5.71
CA SER A 101 4.48 16.54 -6.54
C SER A 101 5.72 17.05 -5.79
N ASN A 102 5.66 17.11 -4.45
CA ASN A 102 6.75 17.52 -3.57
C ASN A 102 7.65 16.35 -3.11
N TRP A 103 7.37 15.11 -3.53
CA TRP A 103 8.22 13.96 -3.22
C TRP A 103 9.44 13.92 -4.17
N THR A 104 9.83 12.73 -4.63
CA THR A 104 10.97 12.56 -5.54
C THR A 104 10.61 12.99 -6.95
N THR A 105 11.60 13.48 -7.71
CA THR A 105 11.47 13.82 -9.13
C THR A 105 10.87 12.66 -9.94
N ARG A 106 11.23 11.40 -9.59
CA ARG A 106 10.67 10.20 -10.23
C ARG A 106 9.16 10.11 -10.03
N LYS A 107 8.68 10.18 -8.78
CA LYS A 107 7.25 10.06 -8.46
C LYS A 107 6.43 11.14 -9.14
N LYS A 108 6.88 12.40 -9.08
CA LYS A 108 6.28 13.53 -9.82
C LYS A 108 6.16 13.26 -11.32
N LYS A 109 7.17 12.63 -11.93
CA LYS A 109 7.19 12.33 -13.37
C LYS A 109 6.19 11.24 -13.73
N ILE A 110 6.11 10.16 -12.96
CA ILE A 110 5.34 8.95 -13.31
C ILE A 110 3.90 8.94 -12.77
N MET A 111 3.62 9.59 -11.63
CA MET A 111 2.29 9.64 -11.00
C MET A 111 1.48 10.80 -11.57
N LYS A 112 0.77 10.55 -12.66
CA LYS A 112 -0.07 11.55 -13.33
C LYS A 112 -1.35 11.81 -12.52
N SER A 113 -1.91 13.01 -12.71
CA SER A 113 -3.18 13.46 -12.11
C SER A 113 -4.27 12.39 -12.21
N PHE A 114 -4.48 11.85 -13.42
CA PHE A 114 -5.46 10.80 -13.70
C PHE A 114 -5.19 9.50 -12.93
N HIS A 115 -3.92 9.06 -12.82
CA HIS A 115 -3.59 7.85 -12.06
C HIS A 115 -3.89 8.05 -10.56
N ILE A 116 -3.57 9.22 -10.02
CA ILE A 116 -3.84 9.59 -8.63
C ILE A 116 -5.35 9.59 -8.35
N GLU A 117 -6.15 10.11 -9.28
CA GLU A 117 -7.61 10.11 -9.18
C GLU A 117 -8.19 8.69 -9.16
N VAL A 118 -7.75 7.83 -10.07
CA VAL A 118 -8.21 6.43 -10.14
C VAL A 118 -7.80 5.64 -8.88
N ALA A 119 -6.56 5.80 -8.42
CA ALA A 119 -6.09 5.18 -7.17
C ALA A 119 -6.86 5.67 -5.95
N ARG A 120 -7.13 6.99 -5.87
CA ARG A 120 -7.95 7.58 -4.82
C ARG A 120 -9.36 7.01 -4.81
N LYS A 121 -10.00 6.90 -5.99
CA LYS A 121 -11.32 6.33 -6.13
C LYS A 121 -11.34 4.87 -5.66
N ARG A 122 -10.34 4.06 -6.04
CA ARG A 122 -10.20 2.68 -5.58
C ARG A 122 -10.13 2.58 -4.05
N LEU A 123 -9.31 3.42 -3.42
CA LEU A 123 -9.19 3.46 -1.96
C LEU A 123 -10.54 3.80 -1.32
N LEU A 124 -11.23 4.82 -1.81
CA LEU A 124 -12.56 5.19 -1.31
C LEU A 124 -13.55 4.03 -1.43
N GLU A 125 -13.64 3.37 -2.57
CA GLU A 125 -14.54 2.21 -2.77
C GLU A 125 -14.20 1.07 -1.81
N SER A 126 -12.92 0.75 -1.62
CA SER A 126 -12.50 -0.34 -0.73
C SER A 126 -12.78 -0.07 0.74
N PHE A 127 -12.77 1.20 1.19
CA PHE A 127 -13.07 1.59 2.56
C PHE A 127 -14.56 1.91 2.79
N LEU A 128 -15.37 2.05 1.74
CA LEU A 128 -16.83 2.19 1.84
C LEU A 128 -17.54 0.85 2.07
N ILE A 129 -16.86 -0.27 1.86
CA ILE A 129 -17.39 -1.63 2.09
C ILE A 129 -17.37 -2.00 3.59
N THR A 130 -16.83 -1.14 4.47
CA THR A 130 -16.81 -1.34 5.94
C THR A 130 -18.10 -0.93 6.67
N GLU A 131 -19.27 -1.13 6.07
CA GLU A 131 -20.56 -1.18 6.78
C GLU A 131 -21.40 -2.36 6.32
N VAL A 132 -21.12 -3.56 6.87
CA VAL A 132 -22.10 -4.63 7.15
C VAL A 132 -21.65 -5.40 8.38
#